data_AF-A0A3C0CX51-F1
#
_entry.id   AF-A0A3C0CX51-F1
#
_cell.length_a   1.000
_cell.length_b   1.000
_cell.length_c   1.000
_cell.angle_alpha   90.00
_cell.angle_beta   90.00
_cell.angle_gamma   90.00
#
_symmetry.space_group_name_H-M   'P 1'
#
loop_
_entity.id
_entity.type
_entity.pdbx_description
1 polymer ?
#
loop_
_entity_poly.entity_id
_entity_poly.type
_entity_poly.pdbx_seq_one_letter_code
_entity_poly.pdbx_strand_id
1 'polypeptide(L)'
;MSYDSDGPDRTMLQAELLGEGRSALDKYADFAVGRRGFIPFISYELLSWLVLPMPGALGLFLRGRLLSRFLRQSGKSAALGRNICIRHPGRISIGLGVIVDDGCVLDAKGSSPDGITIENGVVLGRNTIISCKNGCIKIEENTNISANCMLISETELSIGKNVLIAGMSYFIAGGNHGTLRTDIPIIRQPMVQKGGISIQDNVWIGAGVA
;
A
#
# COMPACT_ATOMS: atom_id res chain seq x y z
N MET A 1 -30.87 7.42 -23.27
CA MET A 1 -29.52 6.84 -23.12
C MET A 1 -29.67 5.57 -22.31
N SER A 2 -29.60 4.41 -22.98
CA SER A 2 -29.63 3.10 -22.35
C SER A 2 -28.33 2.89 -21.60
N TYR A 3 -28.41 2.80 -20.26
CA TYR A 3 -27.32 2.26 -19.46
C TYR A 3 -27.39 0.75 -19.61
N ASP A 4 -26.48 0.16 -20.39
CA ASP A 4 -26.34 -1.29 -20.46
C ASP A 4 -26.19 -1.87 -19.06
N SER A 5 -26.96 -2.91 -18.78
CA SER A 5 -27.01 -3.65 -17.52
C SER A 5 -25.78 -4.51 -17.24
N ASP A 6 -24.77 -4.46 -18.10
CA ASP A 6 -23.58 -5.32 -18.08
C ASP A 6 -22.39 -4.65 -17.38
N GLY A 7 -22.61 -4.14 -16.17
CA GLY A 7 -21.50 -3.89 -15.25
C GLY A 7 -20.90 -5.22 -14.77
N PRO A 8 -19.58 -5.34 -14.58
CA PRO A 8 -18.98 -6.61 -14.19
C PRO A 8 -19.56 -7.11 -12.85
N ASP A 9 -19.84 -8.42 -12.76
CA ASP A 9 -20.31 -9.11 -11.54
C ASP A 9 -19.28 -9.14 -10.39
N ARG A 10 -18.14 -8.49 -10.59
CA ARG A 10 -16.94 -8.59 -9.78
C ARG A 10 -16.28 -7.23 -9.70
N THR A 11 -15.67 -6.94 -8.56
CA THR A 11 -14.74 -5.81 -8.45
C THR A 11 -13.58 -5.97 -9.43
N MET A 12 -12.93 -4.88 -9.84
CA MET A 12 -11.78 -4.96 -10.77
C MET A 12 -10.69 -5.91 -10.26
N LEU A 13 -10.43 -5.92 -8.95
CA LEU A 13 -9.48 -6.84 -8.32
C LEU A 13 -9.90 -8.32 -8.44
N GLN A 14 -11.18 -8.62 -8.22
CA GLN A 14 -11.71 -9.96 -8.39
C GLN A 14 -11.66 -10.40 -9.85
N ALA A 15 -11.93 -9.50 -10.79
CA ALA A 15 -11.79 -9.78 -12.22
C ALA A 15 -10.33 -10.05 -12.62
N GLU A 16 -9.37 -9.29 -12.06
CA GLU A 16 -7.94 -9.47 -12.32
C GLU A 16 -7.41 -10.82 -11.78
N LEU A 17 -7.80 -11.20 -10.56
CA LEU A 17 -7.38 -12.46 -9.95
C LEU A 17 -8.07 -13.69 -10.60
N LEU A 18 -9.37 -13.58 -10.91
CA LEU A 18 -10.19 -14.69 -11.39
C LEU A 18 -10.34 -14.75 -12.93
N GLY A 19 -9.79 -13.80 -13.68
CA GLY A 19 -9.94 -13.73 -15.13
C GLY A 19 -9.35 -14.95 -15.85
N GLU A 20 -10.08 -15.53 -16.79
CA GLU A 20 -9.63 -16.70 -17.56
C GLU A 20 -8.60 -16.29 -18.64
N GLY A 21 -7.63 -17.16 -18.94
CA GLY A 21 -6.64 -16.96 -20.02
C GLY A 21 -5.22 -16.58 -19.61
N ARG A 22 -4.91 -16.40 -18.32
CA ARG A 22 -3.53 -16.23 -17.82
C ARG A 22 -3.14 -17.34 -16.84
N SER A 23 -1.86 -17.74 -16.84
CA SER A 23 -1.34 -18.72 -15.90
C SER A 23 -1.43 -18.19 -14.46
N ALA A 24 -1.64 -19.08 -13.48
CA ALA A 24 -1.72 -18.70 -12.08
C ALA A 24 -0.42 -18.02 -11.57
N LEU A 25 0.73 -18.45 -12.11
CA LEU A 25 2.04 -17.88 -11.80
C LEU A 25 2.17 -16.44 -12.30
N ASP A 26 1.72 -16.16 -13.53
CA ASP A 26 1.79 -14.80 -14.08
C ASP A 26 0.89 -13.84 -13.30
N LYS A 27 -0.32 -14.29 -12.93
CA LYS A 27 -1.23 -13.52 -12.08
C LYS A 27 -0.62 -13.22 -10.72
N TYR A 28 0.00 -14.21 -10.10
CA TYR A 28 0.66 -14.03 -8.81
C TYR A 28 1.87 -13.10 -8.92
N ALA A 29 2.72 -13.26 -9.94
CA ALA A 29 3.89 -12.41 -10.17
C ALA A 29 3.48 -10.95 -10.44
N ASP A 30 2.47 -10.74 -11.30
CA ASP A 30 1.90 -9.40 -11.55
C ASP A 30 1.34 -8.82 -10.23
N PHE A 31 0.59 -9.60 -9.44
CA PHE A 31 -0.01 -9.13 -8.17
C PHE A 31 1.01 -8.84 -7.05
N ALA A 32 2.04 -9.66 -6.90
CA ALA A 32 3.03 -9.54 -5.84
C ALA A 32 4.14 -8.54 -6.21
N VAL A 33 4.76 -8.71 -7.38
CA VAL A 33 5.97 -7.97 -7.78
C VAL A 33 5.64 -6.74 -8.63
N GLY A 34 4.56 -6.77 -9.41
CA GLY A 34 4.19 -5.68 -10.32
C GLY A 34 5.17 -5.47 -11.48
N ARG A 35 6.12 -6.39 -11.68
CA ARG A 35 7.09 -6.41 -12.78
C ARG A 35 7.17 -7.81 -13.34
N ARG A 36 7.24 -7.90 -14.67
CA ARG A 36 7.39 -9.17 -15.38
C ARG A 36 8.85 -9.55 -15.47
N GLY A 37 9.14 -10.82 -15.22
CA GLY A 37 10.47 -11.40 -15.37
C GLY A 37 10.78 -12.44 -14.30
N PHE A 38 11.49 -13.49 -14.71
CA PHE A 38 11.85 -14.62 -13.85
C PHE A 38 12.80 -14.22 -12.70
N ILE A 39 13.77 -13.33 -12.98
CA ILE A 39 14.77 -12.92 -11.98
C ILE A 39 14.15 -12.05 -10.87
N PRO A 40 13.39 -10.97 -11.15
CA PRO A 40 12.71 -10.21 -10.10
C PRO A 40 11.78 -11.07 -9.26
N PHE A 41 11.07 -12.01 -9.90
CA PHE A 41 10.17 -12.94 -9.24
C PHE A 41 10.89 -13.86 -8.25
N ILE A 42 11.88 -14.63 -8.72
CA ILE A 42 12.63 -15.55 -7.85
C ILE A 42 13.34 -14.81 -6.72
N SER A 43 13.92 -13.64 -7.03
CA SER A 43 14.62 -12.86 -6.01
C SER A 43 13.65 -12.37 -4.92
N TYR A 44 12.45 -11.96 -5.33
CA TYR A 44 11.39 -11.58 -4.40
C TYR A 44 10.93 -12.77 -3.54
N GLU A 45 10.75 -13.96 -4.14
CA GLU A 45 10.38 -15.18 -3.41
C GLU A 45 11.45 -15.61 -2.40
N LEU A 46 12.73 -15.61 -2.79
CA LEU A 46 13.84 -15.95 -1.90
C LEU A 46 13.95 -14.98 -0.73
N LEU A 47 13.78 -13.68 -0.97
CA LEU A 47 13.75 -12.68 0.09
C LEU A 47 12.56 -12.87 1.02
N SER A 48 11.41 -13.18 0.45
CA SER A 48 10.18 -13.42 1.20
C SER A 48 10.31 -14.62 2.13
N TRP A 49 10.99 -15.66 1.67
CA TRP A 49 11.19 -16.87 2.44
C TRP A 49 12.31 -16.77 3.48
N LEU A 50 13.45 -16.15 3.12
CA LEU A 50 14.67 -16.19 3.95
C LEU A 50 14.87 -14.94 4.81
N VAL A 51 14.53 -13.76 4.29
CA VAL A 51 14.96 -12.47 4.88
C VAL A 51 13.81 -11.75 5.60
N LEU A 52 12.60 -11.80 5.06
CA LEU A 52 11.43 -11.19 5.69
C LEU A 52 11.12 -11.76 7.09
N PRO A 53 11.12 -13.09 7.33
CA PRO A 53 10.77 -13.62 8.65
C PRO A 53 11.92 -13.64 9.66
N MET A 54 13.17 -13.43 9.21
CA MET A 54 14.36 -13.63 10.04
C MET A 54 14.40 -12.71 11.27
N PRO A 55 14.43 -13.23 12.50
CA PRO A 55 14.46 -12.38 13.70
C PRO A 55 15.85 -11.76 13.95
N GLY A 56 15.88 -10.80 14.88
CA GLY A 56 17.13 -10.24 15.41
C GLY A 56 17.80 -9.17 14.54
N ALA A 57 18.94 -8.68 15.03
CA ALA A 57 19.69 -7.57 14.42
C ALA A 57 20.22 -7.90 13.01
N LEU A 58 20.63 -9.16 12.78
CA LEU A 58 21.03 -9.63 11.45
C LEU A 58 19.86 -9.56 10.45
N GLY A 59 18.66 -9.97 10.89
CA GLY A 59 17.41 -9.81 10.14
C GLY A 59 17.15 -8.37 9.74
N LEU A 60 17.22 -7.46 10.71
CA LEU A 60 17.01 -6.03 10.50
C LEU A 60 18.01 -5.45 9.48
N PHE A 61 19.30 -5.79 9.63
CA PHE A 61 20.36 -5.34 8.72
C PHE A 61 20.16 -5.88 7.29
N LEU A 62 19.90 -7.18 7.15
CA LEU A 62 19.72 -7.81 5.84
C LEU A 62 18.45 -7.30 5.15
N ARG A 63 17.36 -7.08 5.87
CA ARG A 63 16.16 -6.42 5.31
C ARG A 63 16.46 -5.01 4.83
N GLY A 64 17.08 -4.19 5.67
CA GLY A 64 17.46 -2.81 5.31
C GLY A 64 18.45 -2.72 4.14
N ARG A 65 19.25 -3.75 3.88
CA ARG A 65 20.18 -3.76 2.74
C ARG A 65 19.61 -4.40 1.48
N LEU A 66 18.93 -5.54 1.60
CA LEU A 66 18.48 -6.33 0.47
C LEU A 66 17.13 -5.85 -0.08
N LEU A 67 16.15 -5.55 0.77
CA LEU A 67 14.83 -5.06 0.33
C LEU A 67 14.92 -3.70 -0.34
N SER A 68 15.81 -2.85 0.17
CA SER A 68 16.11 -1.52 -0.38
C SER A 68 16.53 -1.53 -1.84
N ARG A 69 17.01 -2.66 -2.37
CA ARG A 69 17.36 -2.82 -3.80
C ARG A 69 16.14 -3.06 -4.70
N PHE A 70 15.01 -3.48 -4.14
CA PHE A 70 13.77 -3.74 -4.87
C PHE A 70 12.84 -2.53 -4.86
N LEU A 71 12.99 -1.65 -3.86
CA LEU A 71 12.27 -0.40 -3.77
C LEU A 71 12.65 0.55 -4.92
N ARG A 72 11.75 1.46 -5.28
CA ARG A 72 12.03 2.53 -6.25
C ARG A 72 13.19 3.40 -5.76
N GLN A 73 13.13 3.74 -4.48
CA GLN A 73 14.14 4.50 -3.77
C GLN A 73 14.13 4.04 -2.31
N SER A 74 15.32 3.95 -1.71
CA SER A 74 15.45 3.71 -0.29
C SER A 74 16.57 4.60 0.26
N GLY A 75 16.24 5.39 1.28
CA GLY A 75 17.20 6.15 2.03
C GLY A 75 18.11 5.25 2.86
N LYS A 76 19.22 5.84 3.34
CA LYS A 76 20.13 5.16 4.25
C LYS A 76 19.41 4.88 5.57
N SER A 77 19.87 3.87 6.31
CA SER A 77 19.40 3.58 7.66
C SER A 77 17.89 3.29 7.80
N ALA A 78 17.21 2.89 6.73
CA ALA A 78 15.83 2.43 6.81
C ALA A 78 15.75 1.15 7.67
N ALA A 79 14.96 1.18 8.72
CA ALA A 79 14.73 0.06 9.61
C ALA A 79 13.46 -0.68 9.19
N LEU A 80 13.62 -1.87 8.62
CA LEU A 80 12.51 -2.67 8.11
C LEU A 80 12.29 -3.88 9.02
N GLY A 81 11.11 -3.94 9.64
CA GLY A 81 10.67 -4.97 10.59
C GLY A 81 10.50 -6.34 9.94
N ARG A 82 10.27 -7.35 10.78
CA ARG A 82 10.01 -8.72 10.31
C ARG A 82 8.60 -8.85 9.76
N ASN A 83 8.42 -9.81 8.86
CA ASN A 83 7.12 -10.17 8.28
C ASN A 83 6.38 -8.98 7.65
N ILE A 84 7.10 -7.96 7.19
CA ILE A 84 6.49 -6.91 6.38
C ILE A 84 6.09 -7.49 5.04
N CYS A 85 4.92 -7.10 4.53
CA CYS A 85 4.48 -7.48 3.19
C CYS A 85 4.73 -6.29 2.25
N ILE A 86 5.54 -6.48 1.21
CA ILE A 86 5.82 -5.44 0.22
C ILE A 86 5.30 -5.92 -1.12
N ARG A 87 4.36 -5.20 -1.72
CA ARG A 87 3.87 -5.48 -3.07
C ARG A 87 4.13 -4.31 -3.99
N HIS A 88 4.48 -4.62 -5.23
CA HIS A 88 4.90 -3.63 -6.23
C HIS A 88 6.06 -2.76 -5.71
N PRO A 89 7.16 -3.36 -5.21
CA PRO A 89 8.24 -2.63 -4.55
C PRO A 89 8.84 -1.52 -5.43
N GLY A 90 8.88 -1.72 -6.74
CA GLY A 90 9.34 -0.72 -7.70
C GLY A 90 8.52 0.57 -7.79
N ARG A 91 7.41 0.67 -7.04
CA ARG A 91 6.56 1.88 -6.91
C ARG A 91 6.55 2.44 -5.49
N ILE A 92 7.43 1.96 -4.62
CA ILE A 92 7.55 2.39 -3.23
C ILE A 92 8.86 3.14 -3.06
N SER A 93 8.78 4.38 -2.55
CA SER A 93 9.92 5.23 -2.20
C SER A 93 9.97 5.43 -0.70
N ILE A 94 11.12 5.16 -0.09
CA ILE A 94 11.36 5.30 1.35
C ILE A 94 12.54 6.25 1.57
N GLY A 95 12.38 7.23 2.46
CA GLY A 95 13.39 8.22 2.83
C GLY A 95 14.44 7.73 3.82
N LEU A 96 15.30 8.65 4.25
CA LEU A 96 16.34 8.44 5.27
C LEU A 96 15.71 8.20 6.64
N GLY A 97 16.20 7.18 7.36
CA GLY A 97 15.81 6.95 8.76
C GLY A 97 14.35 6.56 8.96
N VAL A 98 13.66 6.11 7.90
CA VAL A 98 12.30 5.60 8.01
C VAL A 98 12.30 4.29 8.81
N ILE A 99 11.32 4.15 9.69
CA ILE A 99 11.09 2.95 10.49
C ILE A 99 9.77 2.34 10.04
N VAL A 100 9.82 1.10 9.54
CA VAL A 100 8.65 0.28 9.24
C VAL A 100 8.67 -0.90 10.20
N ASP A 101 7.81 -0.89 11.22
CA ASP A 101 7.76 -1.95 12.23
C ASP A 101 7.19 -3.25 11.65
N ASP A 102 7.25 -4.30 12.46
CA ASP A 102 6.85 -5.66 12.13
C ASP A 102 5.42 -5.74 11.57
N GLY A 103 5.21 -6.64 10.62
CA GLY A 103 3.87 -6.97 10.11
C GLY A 103 3.20 -5.87 9.28
N CYS A 104 3.87 -4.74 9.03
CA CYS A 104 3.35 -3.70 8.15
C CYS A 104 3.15 -4.20 6.72
N VAL A 105 2.16 -3.64 6.04
CA VAL A 105 1.88 -3.93 4.63
C VAL A 105 2.10 -2.67 3.82
N LEU A 106 2.98 -2.71 2.83
CA LEU A 106 3.20 -1.66 1.84
C LEU A 106 2.81 -2.20 0.46
N ASP A 107 1.63 -1.83 -0.02
CA ASP A 107 1.03 -2.39 -1.23
C ASP A 107 0.76 -1.30 -2.26
N ALA A 108 1.72 -1.05 -3.16
CA ALA A 108 1.63 0.00 -4.17
C ALA A 108 1.00 -0.50 -5.49
N LYS A 109 -0.18 -1.10 -5.42
CA LYS A 109 -0.94 -1.55 -6.61
C LYS A 109 -1.53 -0.41 -7.43
N GLY A 110 -1.94 -0.74 -8.64
CA GLY A 110 -2.60 0.17 -9.58
C GLY A 110 -1.67 0.75 -10.65
N SER A 111 -2.17 1.71 -11.40
CA SER A 111 -1.51 2.25 -12.60
C SER A 111 -0.97 3.69 -12.47
N SER A 112 -1.18 4.34 -11.33
CA SER A 112 -0.70 5.72 -11.09
C SER A 112 0.83 5.83 -11.25
N PRO A 113 1.37 6.92 -11.81
CA PRO A 113 2.83 7.12 -11.83
C PRO A 113 3.43 7.20 -10.41
N ASP A 114 2.65 7.71 -9.46
CA ASP A 114 3.01 7.78 -8.04
C ASP A 114 2.39 6.60 -7.29
N GLY A 115 3.19 5.88 -6.50
CA GLY A 115 2.76 4.74 -5.69
C GLY A 115 2.66 5.12 -4.21
N ILE A 116 3.60 4.63 -3.41
CA ILE A 116 3.73 5.00 -2.00
C ILE A 116 5.03 5.79 -1.84
N THR A 117 4.94 6.99 -1.28
CA THR A 117 6.10 7.81 -0.92
C THR A 117 6.09 8.04 0.58
N ILE A 118 7.18 7.64 1.24
CA ILE A 118 7.40 7.82 2.67
C ILE A 118 8.69 8.61 2.84
N GLU A 119 8.58 9.85 3.30
CA GLU A 119 9.70 10.77 3.44
C GLU A 119 10.53 10.52 4.71
N ASN A 120 11.55 11.33 4.92
CA ASN A 120 12.57 11.14 5.96
C ASN A 120 11.98 11.10 7.37
N GLY A 121 12.51 10.21 8.21
CA GLY A 121 12.17 10.14 9.64
C GLY A 121 10.74 9.68 9.94
N VAL A 122 9.99 9.18 8.95
CA VAL A 122 8.65 8.63 9.19
C VAL A 122 8.72 7.32 9.96
N VAL A 123 7.77 7.14 10.88
CA VAL A 123 7.60 5.90 11.65
C VAL A 123 6.24 5.29 11.35
N LEU A 124 6.25 4.03 10.92
CA LEU A 124 5.06 3.19 10.76
C LEU A 124 5.05 2.11 11.85
N GLY A 125 4.09 2.21 12.76
CA GLY A 125 3.90 1.27 13.85
C GLY A 125 3.37 -0.08 13.37
N ARG A 126 3.60 -1.10 14.19
CA ARG A 126 3.28 -2.51 13.91
C ARG A 126 1.93 -2.74 13.26
N ASN A 127 1.88 -3.66 12.29
CA ASN A 127 0.67 -4.07 11.55
C ASN A 127 -0.06 -2.94 10.81
N THR A 128 0.59 -1.80 10.56
CA THR A 128 -0.02 -0.73 9.77
C THR A 128 -0.06 -1.11 8.30
N ILE A 129 -1.20 -0.85 7.66
CA ILE A 129 -1.44 -1.16 6.25
C ILE A 129 -1.44 0.15 5.46
N ILE A 130 -0.56 0.24 4.46
CA ILE A 130 -0.52 1.32 3.47
C ILE A 130 -0.74 0.68 2.10
N SER A 131 -1.89 0.97 1.48
CA SER A 131 -2.27 0.32 0.22
C SER A 131 -2.86 1.29 -0.80
N CYS A 132 -2.27 1.31 -1.98
CA CYS A 132 -2.81 1.98 -3.15
C CYS A 132 -3.60 0.97 -4.00
N LYS A 133 -4.80 1.38 -4.45
CA LYS A 133 -5.67 0.64 -5.37
C LYS A 133 -6.08 1.59 -6.50
N ASN A 134 -5.12 1.99 -7.35
CA ASN A 134 -5.24 3.08 -8.34
C ASN A 134 -5.21 4.51 -7.76
N GLY A 135 -4.15 4.82 -7.03
CA GLY A 135 -3.91 6.17 -6.51
C GLY A 135 -2.49 6.29 -5.96
N CYS A 136 -2.27 7.30 -5.13
CA CYS A 136 -1.03 7.46 -4.39
C CYS A 136 -1.26 7.75 -2.91
N ILE A 137 -0.25 7.43 -2.10
CA ILE A 137 -0.16 7.79 -0.69
C ILE A 137 1.20 8.49 -0.49
N LYS A 138 1.17 9.70 0.06
CA LYS A 138 2.36 10.50 0.37
C LYS A 138 2.36 10.83 1.86
N ILE A 139 3.43 10.45 2.55
CA ILE A 139 3.64 10.72 3.97
C ILE A 139 4.92 11.52 4.09
N GLU A 140 4.77 12.77 4.52
CA GLU A 140 5.86 13.74 4.63
C GLU A 140 6.67 13.55 5.92
N GLU A 141 7.75 14.32 6.02
CA GLU A 141 8.83 14.13 7.00
C GLU A 141 8.38 14.15 8.46
N ASN A 142 9.07 13.35 9.28
CA ASN A 142 8.92 13.28 10.75
C ASN A 142 7.50 12.97 11.24
N THR A 143 6.69 12.32 10.40
CA THR A 143 5.34 11.88 10.76
C THR A 143 5.38 10.50 11.42
N ASN A 144 4.63 10.33 12.51
CA ASN A 144 4.53 9.08 13.26
C ASN A 144 3.10 8.54 13.18
N ILE A 145 3.00 7.31 12.67
CA ILE A 145 1.75 6.59 12.52
C ILE A 145 1.83 5.37 13.42
N SER A 146 0.97 5.32 14.43
CA SER A 146 1.00 4.27 15.45
C SER A 146 0.48 2.93 14.89
N ALA A 147 0.48 1.90 15.73
CA ALA A 147 0.17 0.54 15.33
C ALA A 147 -1.28 0.35 14.86
N ASN A 148 -1.47 -0.65 13.99
CA ASN A 148 -2.76 -1.11 13.46
C ASN A 148 -3.56 0.00 12.74
N CYS A 149 -2.89 0.97 12.12
CA CYS A 149 -3.58 1.94 11.26
C CYS A 149 -3.80 1.36 9.86
N MET A 150 -4.79 1.90 9.14
CA MET A 150 -5.08 1.51 7.76
C MET A 150 -5.21 2.74 6.88
N LEU A 151 -4.27 2.90 5.96
CA LEU A 151 -4.21 3.97 4.98
C LEU A 151 -4.44 3.37 3.60
N ILE A 152 -5.60 3.66 3.00
CA ILE A 152 -5.98 3.13 1.68
C ILE A 152 -6.28 4.30 0.75
N SER A 153 -5.78 4.22 -0.48
CA SER A 153 -6.03 5.24 -1.50
C SER A 153 -6.39 4.62 -2.84
N GLU A 154 -7.56 5.00 -3.37
CA GLU A 154 -7.99 4.84 -4.77
C GLU A 154 -7.93 6.17 -5.54
N THR A 155 -7.45 7.23 -4.88
CA THR A 155 -7.29 8.58 -5.43
C THR A 155 -5.96 9.15 -4.94
N GLU A 156 -5.99 10.01 -3.92
CA GLU A 156 -4.82 10.58 -3.26
C GLU A 156 -5.03 10.66 -1.75
N LEU A 157 -4.04 10.23 -0.98
CA LEU A 157 -3.96 10.45 0.46
C LEU A 157 -2.63 11.15 0.76
N SER A 158 -2.71 12.39 1.24
CA SER A 158 -1.55 13.20 1.63
C SER A 158 -1.55 13.41 3.14
N ILE A 159 -0.41 13.15 3.76
CA ILE A 159 -0.17 13.38 5.18
C ILE A 159 1.06 14.28 5.30
N GLY A 160 0.85 15.48 5.87
CA GLY A 160 1.87 16.51 6.03
C GLY A 160 2.95 16.16 7.04
N LYS A 161 3.78 17.16 7.34
CA LYS A 161 4.96 17.04 8.21
C LYS A 161 4.58 17.07 9.68
N ASN A 162 5.39 16.40 10.50
CA ASN A 162 5.25 16.39 11.96
C ASN A 162 3.85 15.99 12.43
N VAL A 163 3.19 15.06 11.71
CA VAL A 163 1.86 14.58 12.07
C VAL A 163 2.00 13.40 13.02
N LEU A 164 1.10 13.34 14.00
CA LEU A 164 0.99 12.20 14.91
C LEU A 164 -0.38 11.55 14.73
N ILE A 165 -0.40 10.28 14.31
CA ILE A 165 -1.63 9.49 14.17
C ILE A 165 -1.60 8.36 15.19
N ALA A 166 -2.52 8.38 16.15
CA ALA A 166 -2.62 7.34 17.15
C ALA A 166 -3.27 6.06 16.57
N GLY A 167 -3.09 4.96 17.31
CA GLY A 167 -3.33 3.62 16.80
C GLY A 167 -4.78 3.35 16.41
N MET A 168 -4.98 2.34 15.57
CA MET A 168 -6.30 1.89 15.11
C MET A 168 -7.08 3.00 14.38
N SER A 169 -6.38 3.86 13.62
CA SER A 169 -7.01 4.88 12.80
C SER A 169 -7.08 4.45 11.33
N TYR A 170 -8.15 4.83 10.63
CA TYR A 170 -8.49 4.39 9.30
C TYR A 170 -8.68 5.61 8.38
N PHE A 171 -7.96 5.67 7.27
CA PHE A 171 -8.11 6.74 6.29
C PHE A 171 -8.24 6.10 4.91
N ILE A 172 -9.44 6.21 4.32
CA ILE A 172 -9.77 5.58 3.04
C ILE A 172 -10.11 6.67 2.03
N ALA A 173 -9.12 7.04 1.21
CA ALA A 173 -9.26 8.05 0.17
C ALA A 173 -9.79 7.42 -1.13
N GLY A 174 -11.12 7.30 -1.24
CA GLY A 174 -11.82 6.74 -2.40
C GLY A 174 -12.67 5.52 -2.04
N GLY A 175 -12.94 4.63 -3.00
CA GLY A 175 -13.74 3.42 -2.77
C GLY A 175 -15.24 3.67 -2.55
N ASN A 176 -15.75 4.87 -2.84
CA ASN A 176 -17.16 5.17 -2.71
C ASN A 176 -17.94 4.59 -3.89
N HIS A 177 -19.00 3.84 -3.61
CA HIS A 177 -19.95 3.38 -4.62
C HIS A 177 -21.13 4.35 -4.75
N GLY A 178 -21.69 4.44 -5.96
CA GLY A 178 -22.96 5.10 -6.18
C GLY A 178 -24.09 4.40 -5.42
N THR A 179 -25.04 5.16 -4.91
CA THR A 179 -26.15 4.61 -4.09
C THR A 179 -27.53 5.01 -4.63
N LEU A 180 -27.60 5.67 -5.79
CA LEU A 180 -28.85 6.22 -6.33
C LEU A 180 -29.78 5.14 -6.90
N ARG A 181 -29.24 4.02 -7.39
CA ARG A 181 -30.03 2.92 -7.94
C ARG A 181 -30.30 1.86 -6.89
N THR A 182 -31.55 1.56 -6.58
CA THR A 182 -31.89 0.50 -5.61
C THR A 182 -32.17 -0.84 -6.27
N ASP A 183 -32.16 -0.89 -7.61
CA ASP A 183 -32.48 -2.05 -8.44
C ASP A 183 -31.25 -2.88 -8.84
N ILE A 184 -30.03 -2.43 -8.50
CA ILE A 184 -28.78 -3.19 -8.70
C ILE A 184 -27.95 -3.24 -7.40
N PRO A 185 -27.21 -4.34 -7.16
CA PRO A 185 -26.37 -4.47 -5.97
C PRO A 185 -25.21 -3.45 -5.99
N ILE A 186 -24.72 -3.06 -4.80
CA ILE A 186 -23.65 -2.06 -4.63
C ILE A 186 -22.40 -2.38 -5.47
N ILE A 187 -22.03 -3.66 -5.59
CA ILE A 187 -20.86 -4.09 -6.37
C ILE A 187 -20.95 -3.75 -7.87
N ARG A 188 -22.17 -3.63 -8.41
CA ARG A 188 -22.43 -3.23 -9.81
C ARG A 188 -22.66 -1.73 -9.97
N GLN A 189 -22.71 -0.97 -8.86
CA GLN A 189 -22.83 0.48 -8.92
C GLN A 189 -21.53 1.09 -9.42
N PRO A 190 -21.59 2.15 -10.24
CA PRO A 190 -20.40 2.91 -10.59
C PRO A 190 -19.75 3.51 -9.35
N MET A 191 -18.42 3.58 -9.33
CA MET A 191 -17.70 4.30 -8.28
C MET A 191 -17.90 5.81 -8.42
N VAL A 192 -17.98 6.50 -7.29
CA VAL A 192 -18.09 7.95 -7.20
C VAL A 192 -16.79 8.50 -6.62
N GLN A 193 -16.06 9.28 -7.40
CA GLN A 193 -14.89 9.99 -6.88
C GLN A 193 -15.34 11.25 -6.15
N LYS A 194 -14.95 11.39 -4.87
CA LYS A 194 -15.23 12.57 -4.04
C LYS A 194 -13.96 13.34 -3.66
N GLY A 195 -12.87 13.11 -4.39
CA GLY A 195 -11.54 13.60 -4.04
C GLY A 195 -10.82 12.68 -3.06
N GLY A 196 -9.68 13.16 -2.57
CA GLY A 196 -8.78 12.45 -1.66
C GLY A 196 -8.88 12.93 -0.21
N ILE A 197 -7.96 12.44 0.62
CA ILE A 197 -7.78 12.90 2.00
C ILE A 197 -6.49 13.72 2.08
N SER A 198 -6.54 14.87 2.75
CA SER A 198 -5.36 15.69 3.03
C SER A 198 -5.31 16.06 4.51
N ILE A 199 -4.29 15.54 5.19
CA ILE A 199 -3.95 15.89 6.57
C ILE A 199 -2.77 16.86 6.51
N GLN A 200 -2.97 18.06 7.05
CA GLN A 200 -1.97 19.13 7.01
C GLN A 200 -0.88 18.95 8.09
N ASP A 201 0.15 19.79 8.03
CA ASP A 201 1.28 19.76 8.95
C ASP A 201 0.87 19.98 10.42
N ASN A 202 1.63 19.38 11.34
CA ASN A 202 1.52 19.55 12.79
C ASN A 202 0.17 19.11 13.39
N VAL A 203 -0.58 18.28 12.67
CA VAL A 203 -1.84 17.71 13.14
C VAL A 203 -1.58 16.55 14.09
N TRP A 204 -2.41 16.44 15.13
CA TRP A 204 -2.51 15.25 15.96
C TRP A 204 -3.89 14.62 15.81
N ILE A 205 -3.93 13.32 15.54
CA ILE A 205 -5.15 12.54 15.41
C ILE A 205 -5.20 11.49 16.52
N GLY A 206 -6.30 11.50 17.27
CA GLY A 206 -6.58 10.53 18.33
C GLY A 206 -6.74 9.10 17.82
N ALA A 207 -6.80 8.15 18.74
CA ALA A 207 -6.94 6.73 18.39
C ALA A 207 -8.36 6.42 17.91
N GLY A 208 -8.50 5.47 16.98
CA GLY A 208 -9.83 5.00 16.54
C GLY A 208 -10.55 5.92 15.55
N VAL A 209 -9.87 6.90 14.95
CA VAL A 209 -10.48 7.84 13.99
C VAL A 209 -10.67 7.17 12.63
N ALA A 210 -11.81 7.38 11.97
CA ALA A 210 -12.15 6.82 10.65
C ALA A 210 -12.89 7.85 9.76
#